data_AF-A0A078KX62-F1
#
_entry.id   AF-A0A078KX62-F1
#
_cell.length_a   1.000
_cell.length_b   1.000
_cell.length_c   1.000
_cell.angle_alpha   90.00
_cell.angle_beta   90.00
_cell.angle_gamma   90.00
#
_symmetry.space_group_name_H-M   'P 1'
#
loop_
_entity.id
_entity.type
_entity.pdbx_description
1 polymer ?
#
loop_
_entity_poly.entity_id
_entity_poly.type
_entity_poly.pdbx_seq_one_letter_code
_entity_poly.pdbx_strand_id
1 'polypeptide(L)'
;MGGQLYLNNGQPPNRANVCVSGYERGKENFALSNFDDNNGKGYWFKDPKLGKVWFPTSEHYLHFQKIKPEHKAQHLAAWQNEKSPGVILAGIRDPKSPYHISNAQNAYMTPQGFNNKAWDSDKVFVQMQINAAKYQQSQDFRDCIQKSIDLGKAFGDNKGPAAIIEDTSSLRTGKGPEEIWGTGPAGKGTNILGNSQTAFAMMVQNNQFSLTSPEPELQSFKTANVASHYANARTQYQHGIQGTFADVRKQSKRDQGLGQPDTSDLGSHLVQRISAGAIKKGTLDVKSYAAPQAAQQANHNQMHSMQPRSVPHMASSSQSSASREVSSAIQQMIGQSKSEIPLVSKGALQGTFKMAFDNAQDAKAFKQLLEKSGLKGISYYGDGEKYPMKQGGKELGHIVRFENNGDKTQIPPEALKFLHSKFDDENKVADVVEQMGFERPEPANRYTI
;
A
#
# COMPACT_ATOMS: atom_id res chain seq x y z
N MET A 1 -15.39 1.01 15.38
CA MET A 1 -16.01 0.02 14.47
C MET A 1 -15.59 -1.39 14.88
N GLY A 2 -16.39 -2.41 14.56
CA GLY A 2 -16.00 -3.80 14.75
C GLY A 2 -16.80 -4.80 13.92
N GLY A 3 -16.13 -5.80 13.36
CA GLY A 3 -16.75 -6.94 12.67
C GLY A 3 -16.31 -7.12 11.22
N GLN A 4 -17.03 -7.98 10.50
CA GLN A 4 -16.90 -8.17 9.05
C GLN A 4 -18.04 -7.41 8.37
N LEU A 5 -17.69 -6.52 7.45
CA LEU A 5 -18.57 -5.42 7.06
C LEU A 5 -18.74 -5.40 5.55
N TYR A 6 -19.99 -5.32 5.11
CA TYR A 6 -20.40 -5.14 3.73
C TYR A 6 -20.94 -3.73 3.55
N LEU A 7 -20.19 -2.91 2.81
CA LEU A 7 -20.47 -1.51 2.53
C LEU A 7 -21.33 -1.40 1.26
N ASN A 8 -22.35 -0.54 1.29
CA ASN A 8 -23.24 -0.37 0.15
C ASN A 8 -22.58 0.48 -0.95
N ASN A 9 -22.19 -0.16 -2.05
CA ASN A 9 -21.84 0.50 -3.31
C ASN A 9 -22.77 0.10 -4.47
N GLY A 10 -23.94 -0.45 -4.16
CA GLY A 10 -24.89 -0.96 -5.15
C GLY A 10 -24.47 -2.28 -5.82
N GLN A 11 -23.31 -2.85 -5.47
CA GLN A 11 -22.84 -4.14 -6.01
C GLN A 11 -22.99 -5.25 -4.97
N PRO A 12 -23.21 -6.51 -5.42
CA PRO A 12 -22.86 -7.71 -4.67
C PRO A 12 -21.64 -7.63 -3.74
N PRO A 13 -21.66 -8.29 -2.57
CA PRO A 13 -20.47 -8.53 -1.76
C PRO A 13 -19.26 -9.02 -2.58
N ASN A 14 -18.16 -8.27 -2.53
CA ASN A 14 -16.90 -8.52 -3.20
C ASN A 14 -15.74 -7.75 -2.50
N ARG A 15 -14.51 -7.92 -2.98
CA ARG A 15 -13.31 -7.30 -2.39
C ARG A 15 -13.35 -5.76 -2.30
N ALA A 16 -14.09 -5.09 -3.18
CA ALA A 16 -14.21 -3.64 -3.18
C ALA A 16 -15.24 -3.11 -2.17
N ASN A 17 -16.05 -3.97 -1.56
CA ASN A 17 -17.10 -3.53 -0.63
C ASN A 17 -17.23 -4.39 0.63
N VAL A 18 -16.39 -5.41 0.80
CA VAL A 18 -16.33 -6.23 2.02
C VAL A 18 -14.95 -6.14 2.67
N CYS A 19 -14.93 -5.97 3.99
CA CYS A 19 -13.71 -5.88 4.79
C CYS A 19 -13.87 -6.45 6.20
N VAL A 20 -12.76 -6.60 6.90
CA VAL A 20 -12.73 -6.80 8.36
C VAL A 20 -12.32 -5.50 9.02
N SER A 21 -12.96 -5.11 10.10
CA SER A 21 -12.59 -3.94 10.89
C SER A 21 -12.61 -4.24 12.39
N GLY A 22 -11.77 -3.54 13.13
CA GLY A 22 -11.73 -3.59 14.59
C GLY A 22 -10.90 -2.44 15.16
N TYR A 23 -11.56 -1.47 15.81
CA TYR A 23 -10.90 -0.30 16.38
C TYR A 23 -11.38 0.04 17.80
N GLU A 24 -12.69 -0.03 18.06
CA GLU A 24 -13.25 0.48 19.31
C GLU A 24 -13.34 -0.61 20.37
N ARG A 25 -12.86 -0.32 21.58
CA ARG A 25 -12.91 -1.24 22.73
C ARG A 25 -14.36 -1.63 23.03
N GLY A 26 -14.59 -2.93 23.24
CA GLY A 26 -15.93 -3.48 23.46
C GLY A 26 -16.73 -3.76 22.18
N LYS A 27 -16.18 -3.49 20.99
CA LYS A 27 -16.73 -3.93 19.70
C LYS A 27 -16.02 -5.20 19.22
N GLU A 28 -16.64 -5.88 18.25
CA GLU A 28 -16.07 -7.08 17.62
C GLU A 28 -14.69 -6.77 16.99
N ASN A 29 -13.78 -7.75 17.01
CA ASN A 29 -12.44 -7.64 16.44
C ASN A 29 -11.54 -6.55 17.05
N PHE A 30 -11.85 -6.03 18.25
CA PHE A 30 -10.99 -5.04 18.92
C PHE A 30 -9.53 -5.50 19.07
N ALA A 31 -9.29 -6.82 19.12
CA ALA A 31 -7.96 -7.40 19.10
C ALA A 31 -7.09 -6.94 17.92
N LEU A 32 -7.65 -6.44 16.81
CA LEU A 32 -6.89 -5.83 15.71
C LEU A 32 -6.20 -4.53 16.15
N SER A 33 -6.80 -3.73 17.04
CA SER A 33 -6.24 -2.46 17.47
C SER A 33 -4.90 -2.64 18.21
N ASN A 34 -3.99 -1.68 18.06
CA ASN A 34 -2.77 -1.63 18.89
C ASN A 34 -3.05 -1.26 20.36
N PHE A 35 -4.27 -0.80 20.66
CA PHE A 35 -4.74 -0.46 22.00
C PHE A 35 -5.34 -1.65 22.75
N ASP A 36 -5.44 -2.82 22.09
CA ASP A 36 -5.80 -4.06 22.76
C ASP A 36 -4.71 -4.49 23.76
N ASP A 37 -5.15 -4.92 24.94
CA ASP A 37 -4.32 -5.32 26.07
C ASP A 37 -4.33 -6.83 26.33
N ASN A 38 -4.84 -7.62 25.37
CA ASN A 38 -4.95 -9.08 25.46
C ASN A 38 -5.67 -9.55 26.73
N ASN A 39 -6.80 -8.91 27.06
CA ASN A 39 -7.54 -9.16 28.30
C ASN A 39 -6.66 -8.98 29.56
N GLY A 40 -5.86 -7.90 29.59
CA GLY A 40 -4.94 -7.54 30.66
C GLY A 40 -3.63 -8.36 30.71
N LYS A 41 -3.43 -9.33 29.81
CA LYS A 41 -2.20 -10.16 29.76
C LYS A 41 -1.02 -9.45 29.10
N GLY A 42 -1.29 -8.41 28.31
CA GLY A 42 -0.29 -7.74 27.48
C GLY A 42 0.37 -8.68 26.47
N TYR A 43 1.55 -8.28 26.01
CA TYR A 43 2.28 -8.95 24.94
C TYR A 43 3.79 -8.97 25.23
N TRP A 44 4.40 -10.12 24.96
CA TRP A 44 5.85 -10.28 24.92
C TRP A 44 6.38 -10.04 23.51
N PHE A 45 7.53 -9.37 23.42
CA PHE A 45 8.24 -9.08 22.18
C PHE A 45 9.72 -9.41 22.35
N LYS A 46 10.37 -9.81 21.26
CA LYS A 46 11.83 -9.96 21.19
C LYS A 46 12.45 -8.67 20.67
N ASP A 47 12.80 -7.77 21.59
CA ASP A 47 13.46 -6.52 21.27
C ASP A 47 14.91 -6.78 20.82
N PRO A 48 15.39 -6.14 19.73
CA PRO A 48 16.74 -6.37 19.21
C PRO A 48 17.88 -6.09 20.21
N LYS A 49 17.66 -5.22 21.20
CA LYS A 49 18.68 -4.83 22.17
C LYS A 49 18.48 -5.44 23.54
N LEU A 50 17.23 -5.50 24.00
CA LEU A 50 16.90 -5.95 25.35
C LEU A 50 16.52 -7.45 25.43
N GLY A 51 16.39 -8.12 24.29
CA GLY A 51 15.87 -9.48 24.25
C GLY A 51 14.38 -9.49 24.58
N LYS A 52 13.93 -10.45 25.38
CA LYS A 52 12.51 -10.63 25.66
C LYS A 52 12.00 -9.55 26.62
N VAL A 53 11.03 -8.75 26.16
CA VAL A 53 10.40 -7.67 26.91
C VAL A 53 8.88 -7.80 26.87
N TRP A 54 8.21 -7.43 27.95
CA TRP A 54 6.74 -7.40 28.02
C TRP A 54 6.23 -5.97 27.96
N PHE A 55 5.05 -5.75 27.36
CA PHE A 55 4.33 -4.49 27.43
C PHE A 55 2.81 -4.69 27.57
N PRO A 56 2.08 -3.75 28.22
CA PRO A 56 0.63 -3.85 28.39
C PRO A 56 -0.17 -3.87 27.08
N THR A 57 0.28 -3.15 26.05
CA THR A 57 -0.32 -3.18 24.70
C THR A 57 0.76 -3.12 23.63
N SER A 58 0.42 -3.47 22.38
CA SER A 58 1.37 -3.33 21.28
C SER A 58 1.69 -1.88 20.91
N GLU A 59 0.81 -0.93 21.23
CA GLU A 59 1.07 0.51 21.09
C GLU A 59 2.29 0.97 21.90
N HIS A 60 2.46 0.43 23.13
CA HIS A 60 3.65 0.72 23.95
C HIS A 60 4.91 0.29 23.22
N TYR A 61 4.96 -0.96 22.75
CA TYR A 61 6.13 -1.50 22.06
C TYR A 61 6.42 -0.76 20.75
N LEU A 62 5.39 -0.43 19.97
CA LEU A 62 5.50 0.35 18.73
C LEU A 62 6.23 1.68 18.99
N HIS A 63 5.82 2.42 20.01
CA HIS A 63 6.45 3.69 20.36
C HIS A 63 7.80 3.53 21.06
N PHE A 64 8.01 2.42 21.77
CA PHE A 64 9.30 2.08 22.37
C PHE A 64 10.41 1.87 21.33
N GLN A 65 10.06 1.45 20.10
CA GLN A 65 11.00 1.38 18.98
C GLN A 65 11.49 2.75 18.48
N LYS A 66 10.89 3.86 18.92
CA LYS A 66 11.40 5.22 18.62
C LYS A 66 12.60 5.60 19.48
N ILE A 67 12.93 4.82 20.50
CA ILE A 67 14.06 5.04 21.39
C ILE A 67 15.29 4.33 20.80
N LYS A 68 16.43 5.03 20.74
CA LYS A 68 17.70 4.42 20.32
C LYS A 68 18.06 3.23 21.22
N PRO A 69 18.64 2.15 20.66
CA PRO A 69 18.93 0.92 21.40
C PRO A 69 19.60 1.13 22.76
N GLU A 70 20.65 1.93 22.82
CA GLU A 70 21.45 2.24 24.02
C GLU A 70 20.65 2.93 25.13
N HIS A 71 19.51 3.53 24.81
CA HIS A 71 18.64 4.23 25.74
C HIS A 71 17.39 3.44 26.14
N LYS A 72 17.17 2.24 25.62
CA LYS A 72 15.93 1.49 25.93
C LYS A 72 15.85 1.03 27.38
N ALA A 73 16.97 0.60 27.97
CA ALA A 73 16.99 0.04 29.33
C ALA A 73 16.48 1.02 30.40
N GLN A 74 16.84 2.31 30.29
CA GLN A 74 16.40 3.37 31.21
C GLN A 74 14.90 3.69 31.11
N HIS A 75 14.27 3.41 29.97
CA HIS A 75 12.84 3.69 29.75
C HIS A 75 11.94 2.49 30.10
N LEU A 76 12.49 1.28 30.02
CA LEU A 76 11.71 0.04 30.06
C LEU A 76 10.77 -0.04 31.26
N ALA A 77 11.28 0.13 32.48
CA ALA A 77 10.48 -0.05 33.70
C ALA A 77 9.29 0.91 33.79
N ALA A 78 9.48 2.19 33.44
CA ALA A 78 8.39 3.18 33.44
C ALA A 78 7.31 2.80 32.41
N TRP A 79 7.73 2.42 31.20
CA TRP A 79 6.80 2.07 30.12
C TRP A 79 6.07 0.74 30.35
N GLN A 80 6.67 -0.20 31.08
CA GLN A 80 6.02 -1.47 31.46
C GLN A 80 4.94 -1.27 32.53
N ASN A 81 5.10 -0.29 33.40
CA ASN A 81 4.16 -0.01 34.49
C ASN A 81 2.99 0.88 34.07
N GLU A 82 3.08 1.57 32.93
CA GLU A 82 1.98 2.38 32.39
C GLU A 82 0.95 1.50 31.69
N LYS A 83 -0.28 1.43 32.20
CA LYS A 83 -1.34 0.61 31.60
C LYS A 83 -1.98 1.28 30.39
N SER A 84 -1.98 2.61 30.35
CA SER A 84 -2.70 3.39 29.35
C SER A 84 -1.78 3.78 28.19
N PRO A 85 -1.98 3.22 26.98
CA PRO A 85 -1.22 3.66 25.81
C PRO A 85 -1.45 5.14 25.48
N GLY A 86 -2.62 5.69 25.85
CA GLY A 86 -2.92 7.11 25.68
C GLY A 86 -2.03 8.03 26.52
N VAL A 87 -1.56 7.56 27.69
CA VAL A 87 -0.63 8.30 28.54
C VAL A 87 0.78 8.29 27.94
N ILE A 88 1.26 7.14 27.43
CA ILE A 88 2.51 7.08 26.66
C ILE A 88 2.47 8.06 25.49
N LEU A 89 1.42 8.02 24.68
CA LEU A 89 1.28 8.88 23.50
C LEU A 89 1.28 10.38 23.85
N ALA A 90 0.68 10.77 24.97
CA ALA A 90 0.72 12.15 25.44
C ALA A 90 2.12 12.51 26.00
N GLY A 91 2.77 11.57 26.68
CA GLY A 91 4.03 11.79 27.39
C GLY A 91 5.29 11.80 26.53
N ILE A 92 5.33 11.05 25.42
CA ILE A 92 6.54 10.90 24.59
C ILE A 92 7.15 12.24 24.12
N ARG A 93 6.33 13.28 23.97
CA ARG A 93 6.75 14.61 23.52
C ARG A 93 6.79 15.66 24.63
N ASP A 94 6.29 15.35 25.83
CA ASP A 94 6.24 16.28 26.96
C ASP A 94 7.51 16.12 27.81
N PRO A 95 8.41 17.12 27.87
CA PRO A 95 9.65 17.04 28.66
C PRO A 95 9.44 16.80 30.15
N LYS A 96 8.25 17.05 30.69
CA LYS A 96 7.90 16.80 32.09
C LYS A 96 7.39 15.39 32.34
N SER A 97 7.09 14.64 31.28
CA SER A 97 6.56 13.29 31.40
C SER A 97 7.69 12.29 31.70
N PRO A 98 7.44 11.29 32.57
CA PRO A 98 8.38 10.16 32.74
C PRO A 98 8.53 9.31 31.47
N TYR A 99 7.69 9.52 30.45
CA TYR A 99 7.71 8.79 29.18
C TYR A 99 8.39 9.58 28.06
N HIS A 100 8.92 10.77 28.36
CA HIS A 100 9.53 11.66 27.38
C HIS A 100 10.71 11.00 26.65
N ILE A 101 10.72 11.06 25.33
CA ILE A 101 11.88 10.66 24.52
C ILE A 101 12.56 11.95 24.05
N SER A 102 13.70 12.28 24.66
CA SER A 102 14.46 13.46 24.25
C SER A 102 14.98 13.31 22.82
N ASN A 103 15.27 14.43 22.16
CA ASN A 103 15.82 14.43 20.79
C ASN A 103 17.11 13.59 20.68
N ALA A 104 17.97 13.62 21.70
CA ALA A 104 19.20 12.83 21.74
C ALA A 104 18.92 11.32 21.82
N GLN A 105 17.82 10.92 22.47
CA GLN A 105 17.43 9.53 22.69
C GLN A 105 16.53 8.97 21.59
N ASN A 106 15.99 9.82 20.71
CA ASN A 106 15.08 9.42 19.66
C ASN A 106 15.84 8.90 18.43
N ALA A 107 15.52 7.69 17.98
CA ALA A 107 16.18 7.02 16.86
C ALA A 107 15.91 7.70 15.50
N TYR A 108 14.86 8.51 15.40
CA TYR A 108 14.41 9.14 14.17
C TYR A 108 14.53 10.66 14.21
N MET A 109 15.16 11.24 15.25
CA MET A 109 15.40 12.68 15.30
C MET A 109 16.75 13.02 14.63
N THR A 110 16.71 13.94 13.68
CA THR A 110 17.92 14.52 13.03
C THR A 110 18.05 16.00 13.38
N PRO A 111 19.17 16.66 13.05
CA PRO A 111 19.29 18.12 13.21
C PRO A 111 18.20 18.91 12.47
N GLN A 112 17.61 18.34 11.42
CA GLN A 112 16.54 18.93 10.61
C GLN A 112 15.13 18.58 11.13
N GLY A 113 15.02 17.85 12.23
CA GLY A 113 13.76 17.43 12.84
C GLY A 113 13.49 15.93 12.72
N PHE A 114 12.23 15.54 12.96
CA PHE A 114 11.85 14.13 12.96
C PHE A 114 11.81 13.57 11.53
N ASN A 115 12.58 12.51 11.28
CA ASN A 115 12.67 11.81 10.01
C ASN A 115 11.44 10.91 9.81
N ASN A 116 10.34 11.51 9.35
CA ASN A 116 9.10 10.82 9.06
C ASN A 116 9.29 9.69 8.03
N LYS A 117 10.14 9.88 7.01
CA LYS A 117 10.37 8.86 5.97
C LYS A 117 11.00 7.59 6.53
N ALA A 118 12.03 7.72 7.38
CA ALA A 118 12.68 6.58 8.01
C ALA A 118 11.74 5.87 8.98
N TRP A 119 11.03 6.62 9.83
CA TRP A 119 10.03 6.03 10.73
C TRP A 119 8.91 5.34 9.97
N ASP A 120 8.44 5.95 8.87
CA ASP A 120 7.37 5.39 8.07
C ASP A 120 7.73 4.09 7.35
N SER A 121 9.02 3.90 7.05
CA SER A 121 9.51 2.62 6.54
C SER A 121 9.61 1.58 7.65
N ASP A 122 10.21 1.93 8.79
CA ASP A 122 10.45 0.98 9.88
C ASP A 122 9.15 0.56 10.57
N LYS A 123 8.16 1.45 10.68
CA LYS A 123 6.88 1.16 11.36
C LYS A 123 6.15 -0.03 10.73
N VAL A 124 6.27 -0.25 9.42
CA VAL A 124 5.68 -1.42 8.75
C VAL A 124 6.29 -2.71 9.29
N PHE A 125 7.61 -2.77 9.40
CA PHE A 125 8.31 -3.97 9.91
C PHE A 125 8.09 -4.18 11.41
N VAL A 126 8.07 -3.08 12.19
CA VAL A 126 7.70 -3.15 13.61
C VAL A 126 6.29 -3.67 13.76
N GLN A 127 5.35 -3.22 12.92
CA GLN A 127 3.98 -3.70 12.95
C GLN A 127 3.86 -5.17 12.52
N MET A 128 4.71 -5.67 11.61
CA MET A 128 4.76 -7.09 11.28
C MET A 128 5.22 -7.95 12.46
N GLN A 129 6.25 -7.51 13.19
CA GLN A 129 6.66 -8.18 14.43
C GLN A 129 5.52 -8.16 15.46
N ILE A 130 4.82 -7.03 15.59
CA ILE A 130 3.65 -6.91 16.47
C ILE A 130 2.56 -7.89 16.08
N ASN A 131 2.19 -7.95 14.80
CA ASN A 131 1.14 -8.86 14.32
C ASN A 131 1.53 -10.32 14.58
N ALA A 132 2.79 -10.68 14.37
CA ALA A 132 3.32 -12.01 14.67
C ALA A 132 3.24 -12.35 16.18
N ALA A 133 3.66 -11.42 17.05
CA ALA A 133 3.60 -11.58 18.49
C ALA A 133 2.15 -11.72 18.98
N LYS A 134 1.24 -10.87 18.48
CA LYS A 134 -0.20 -10.94 18.77
C LYS A 134 -0.78 -12.26 18.30
N TYR A 135 -0.44 -12.74 17.11
CA TYR A 135 -0.92 -14.00 16.56
C TYR A 135 -0.50 -15.20 17.41
N GLN A 136 0.71 -15.22 17.95
CA GLN A 136 1.15 -16.28 18.86
C GLN A 136 0.44 -16.22 20.22
N GLN A 137 0.14 -15.03 20.73
CA GLN A 137 -0.25 -14.82 22.14
C GLN A 137 -1.74 -14.53 22.38
N SER A 138 -2.51 -14.17 21.35
CA SER A 138 -3.93 -13.79 21.45
C SER A 138 -4.79 -14.62 20.51
N GLN A 139 -5.72 -15.40 21.06
CA GLN A 139 -6.72 -16.14 20.27
C GLN A 139 -7.63 -15.18 19.49
N ASP A 140 -8.08 -14.11 20.14
CA ASP A 140 -8.97 -13.13 19.52
C ASP A 140 -8.31 -12.48 18.29
N PHE A 141 -7.00 -12.18 18.35
CA PHE A 141 -6.27 -11.68 17.19
C PHE A 141 -6.17 -12.72 16.07
N ARG A 142 -5.90 -14.00 16.40
CA ARG A 142 -5.89 -15.08 15.41
C ARG A 142 -7.23 -15.22 14.70
N ASP A 143 -8.32 -15.15 15.45
CA ASP A 143 -9.67 -15.24 14.88
C ASP A 143 -9.93 -14.08 13.92
N CYS A 144 -9.45 -12.87 14.23
CA CYS A 144 -9.54 -11.73 13.32
C CYS A 144 -8.76 -11.94 12.02
N ILE A 145 -7.54 -12.48 12.11
CA ILE A 145 -6.73 -12.83 10.92
C ILE A 145 -7.42 -13.91 10.09
N GLN A 146 -7.99 -14.93 10.75
CA GLN A 146 -8.71 -16.00 10.06
C GLN A 146 -9.96 -15.48 9.33
N LYS A 147 -10.72 -14.55 9.93
CA LYS A 147 -11.87 -13.89 9.28
C LYS A 147 -11.48 -13.22 7.96
N SER A 148 -10.33 -12.53 7.92
CA SER A 148 -9.81 -11.92 6.69
C SER A 148 -9.48 -12.97 5.63
N ILE A 149 -8.82 -14.05 6.01
CA ILE A 149 -8.49 -15.18 5.11
C ILE A 149 -9.77 -15.82 4.55
N ASP A 150 -10.73 -16.11 5.41
CA ASP A 150 -11.97 -16.81 5.04
C ASP A 150 -12.84 -15.95 4.12
N LEU A 151 -12.96 -14.64 4.39
CA LEU A 151 -13.62 -13.71 3.47
C LEU A 151 -12.92 -13.64 2.12
N GLY A 152 -11.58 -13.59 2.12
CA GLY A 152 -10.78 -13.58 0.90
C GLY A 152 -11.02 -14.82 0.03
N LYS A 153 -11.06 -16.00 0.65
CA LYS A 153 -11.42 -17.27 -0.02
C LYS A 153 -12.85 -17.24 -0.54
N ALA A 154 -13.78 -16.69 0.24
CA ALA A 154 -15.19 -16.64 -0.12
C ALA A 154 -15.48 -15.77 -1.36
N PHE A 155 -14.64 -14.77 -1.64
CA PHE A 155 -14.74 -14.00 -2.90
C PHE A 155 -14.43 -14.82 -4.16
N GLY A 156 -13.67 -15.91 -4.05
CA GLY A 156 -13.33 -16.78 -5.19
C GLY A 156 -12.42 -16.14 -6.25
N ASP A 157 -11.81 -14.98 -5.97
CA ASP A 157 -11.01 -14.22 -6.92
C ASP A 157 -9.50 -14.54 -6.89
N ASN A 158 -9.07 -15.42 -5.98
CA ASN A 158 -7.69 -15.83 -5.74
C ASN A 158 -6.71 -14.68 -5.46
N LYS A 159 -7.19 -13.53 -4.97
CA LYS A 159 -6.33 -12.36 -4.62
C LYS A 159 -5.91 -12.35 -3.15
N GLY A 160 -6.07 -13.47 -2.44
CA GLY A 160 -5.69 -13.61 -1.03
C GLY A 160 -6.72 -13.05 -0.03
N PRO A 161 -6.31 -12.72 1.20
CA PRO A 161 -7.20 -12.32 2.29
C PRO A 161 -7.97 -11.03 1.97
N ALA A 162 -9.15 -10.85 2.55
CA ALA A 162 -9.91 -9.60 2.44
C ALA A 162 -9.21 -8.47 3.20
N ALA A 163 -9.39 -7.22 2.74
CA ALA A 163 -8.79 -6.07 3.40
C ALA A 163 -9.24 -5.96 4.87
N ILE A 164 -8.25 -5.77 5.75
CA ILE A 164 -8.45 -5.35 7.13
C ILE A 164 -8.32 -3.82 7.17
N ILE A 165 -9.26 -3.15 7.81
CA ILE A 165 -9.26 -1.70 7.98
C ILE A 165 -9.25 -1.31 9.45
N GLU A 166 -8.43 -0.33 9.79
CA GLU A 166 -8.48 0.38 11.07
C GLU A 166 -9.41 1.58 10.90
N ASP A 167 -10.70 1.41 11.24
CA ASP A 167 -11.67 2.48 11.09
C ASP A 167 -11.56 3.51 12.23
N THR A 168 -10.80 4.56 11.97
CA THR A 168 -10.61 5.74 12.83
C THR A 168 -11.63 6.85 12.54
N SER A 169 -12.77 6.52 11.93
CA SER A 169 -13.76 7.52 11.51
C SER A 169 -14.58 8.14 12.63
N SER A 170 -14.64 7.49 13.78
CA SER A 170 -15.21 8.05 15.01
C SER A 170 -14.09 8.50 15.94
N LEU A 171 -13.99 9.81 16.16
CA LEU A 171 -13.11 10.36 17.18
C LEU A 171 -13.98 10.67 18.39
N ARG A 172 -13.97 9.77 19.39
CA ARG A 172 -14.69 9.99 20.67
C ARG A 172 -14.14 11.16 21.47
N THR A 173 -12.90 11.57 21.24
CA THR A 173 -12.22 12.65 21.97
C THR A 173 -11.49 13.55 21.01
N GLY A 174 -11.52 14.87 21.24
CA GLY A 174 -11.04 15.98 20.40
C GLY A 174 -9.55 16.02 20.02
N LYS A 175 -8.92 14.86 19.82
CA LYS A 175 -7.63 14.72 19.15
C LYS A 175 -7.92 14.60 17.65
N GLY A 176 -7.10 15.23 16.82
CA GLY A 176 -7.33 15.37 15.38
C GLY A 176 -7.51 14.03 14.65
N PRO A 177 -7.98 14.08 13.38
CA PRO A 177 -8.22 12.88 12.59
C PRO A 177 -6.95 12.04 12.41
N GLU A 178 -7.05 10.74 12.71
CA GLU A 178 -5.97 9.77 12.51
C GLU A 178 -6.10 9.15 11.12
N GLU A 179 -5.46 9.78 10.14
CA GLU A 179 -5.49 9.37 8.73
C GLU A 179 -4.24 8.60 8.31
N ILE A 180 -3.24 8.44 9.18
CA ILE A 180 -2.02 7.70 8.88
C ILE A 180 -2.22 6.24 9.25
N TRP A 181 -2.55 5.96 10.52
CA TRP A 181 -2.72 4.58 10.98
C TRP A 181 -4.01 3.94 10.48
N GLY A 182 -5.08 4.72 10.34
CA GLY A 182 -6.40 4.25 9.94
C GLY A 182 -6.96 4.86 8.67
N THR A 183 -8.26 4.65 8.46
CA THR A 183 -9.02 5.14 7.29
C THR A 183 -9.41 6.61 7.40
N GLY A 184 -9.38 7.19 8.60
CA GLY A 184 -9.84 8.54 8.86
C GLY A 184 -11.36 8.73 8.70
N PRO A 185 -11.88 9.91 9.05
CA PRO A 185 -13.31 10.19 9.05
C PRO A 185 -13.96 10.21 7.66
N ALA A 186 -13.20 10.65 6.65
CA ALA A 186 -13.66 10.70 5.27
C ALA A 186 -13.31 9.43 4.48
N GLY A 187 -12.69 8.42 5.09
CA GLY A 187 -12.27 7.21 4.37
C GLY A 187 -11.03 7.37 3.50
N LYS A 188 -10.28 8.46 3.65
CA LYS A 188 -9.15 8.81 2.78
C LYS A 188 -7.78 8.51 3.40
N GLY A 189 -7.76 8.03 4.64
CA GLY A 189 -6.55 7.67 5.36
C GLY A 189 -5.80 6.50 4.73
N THR A 190 -4.54 6.33 5.12
CA THR A 190 -3.60 5.40 4.49
C THR A 190 -3.71 3.97 5.00
N ASN A 191 -4.40 3.74 6.12
CA ASN A 191 -4.68 2.43 6.71
C ASN A 191 -3.43 1.57 6.93
N ILE A 192 -2.31 2.16 7.41
CA ILE A 192 -1.05 1.42 7.59
C ILE A 192 -1.23 0.20 8.51
N LEU A 193 -2.00 0.34 9.60
CA LEU A 193 -2.25 -0.76 10.53
C LEU A 193 -2.99 -1.91 9.83
N GLY A 194 -4.14 -1.63 9.24
CA GLY A 194 -4.94 -2.63 8.51
C GLY A 194 -4.19 -3.26 7.33
N ASN A 195 -3.41 -2.47 6.57
CA ASN A 195 -2.60 -2.99 5.46
C ASN A 195 -1.53 -3.98 5.96
N SER A 196 -0.86 -3.67 7.08
CA SER A 196 0.13 -4.58 7.67
C SER A 196 -0.51 -5.89 8.15
N GLN A 197 -1.73 -5.83 8.70
CA GLN A 197 -2.45 -7.00 9.18
C GLN A 197 -2.98 -7.86 8.03
N THR A 198 -3.44 -7.23 6.94
CA THR A 198 -3.85 -7.92 5.72
C THR A 198 -2.66 -8.64 5.08
N ALA A 199 -1.50 -7.99 5.03
CA ALA A 199 -0.27 -8.59 4.55
C ALA A 199 0.22 -9.72 5.47
N PHE A 200 0.09 -9.58 6.79
CA PHE A 200 0.37 -10.67 7.72
C PHE A 200 -0.60 -11.85 7.56
N ALA A 201 -1.89 -11.60 7.30
CA ALA A 201 -2.86 -12.64 6.99
C ALA A 201 -2.48 -13.42 5.72
N MET A 202 -1.89 -12.76 4.73
CA MET A 202 -1.35 -13.42 3.53
C MET A 202 -0.16 -14.33 3.88
N MET A 203 0.74 -13.90 4.76
CA MET A 203 1.86 -14.73 5.24
C MET A 203 1.35 -15.99 5.95
N VAL A 204 0.33 -15.86 6.80
CA VAL A 204 -0.32 -17.01 7.47
C VAL A 204 -0.98 -17.92 6.44
N GLN A 205 -1.76 -17.38 5.50
CA GLN A 205 -2.42 -18.16 4.44
C GLN A 205 -1.41 -18.95 3.59
N ASN A 206 -0.24 -18.36 3.32
CA ASN A 206 0.82 -18.97 2.53
C ASN A 206 1.75 -19.88 3.37
N ASN A 207 1.42 -20.16 4.63
CA ASN A 207 2.23 -20.94 5.56
C ASN A 207 3.67 -20.39 5.77
N GLN A 208 3.87 -19.09 5.55
CA GLN A 208 5.14 -18.41 5.82
C GLN A 208 5.28 -18.04 7.31
N PHE A 209 4.18 -18.06 8.05
CA PHE A 209 4.16 -17.89 9.50
C PHE A 209 3.07 -18.77 10.11
N SER A 210 3.32 -19.31 11.30
CA SER A 210 2.41 -20.20 12.02
C SER A 210 2.48 -20.00 13.53
N LEU A 211 1.56 -20.62 14.27
CA LEU A 211 1.57 -20.61 15.74
C LEU A 211 2.85 -21.20 16.34
N THR A 212 3.46 -22.18 15.67
CA THR A 212 4.67 -22.88 16.11
C THR A 212 5.94 -22.26 15.57
N SER A 213 5.85 -21.14 14.84
CA SER A 213 7.02 -20.40 14.38
C SER A 213 7.86 -19.93 15.58
N PRO A 214 9.19 -19.77 15.42
CA PRO A 214 10.04 -19.20 16.45
C PRO A 214 9.54 -17.82 16.93
N GLU A 215 9.99 -17.41 18.12
CA GLU A 215 9.64 -16.09 18.66
C GLU A 215 10.04 -14.98 17.67
N PRO A 216 9.12 -14.11 17.24
CA PRO A 216 9.31 -13.20 16.12
C PRO A 216 10.32 -12.11 16.44
N GLU A 217 11.36 -12.02 15.62
CA GLU A 217 12.38 -10.97 15.70
C GLU A 217 12.13 -9.88 14.67
N LEU A 218 12.41 -8.62 15.01
CA LEU A 218 12.21 -7.50 14.08
C LEU A 218 12.97 -7.71 12.76
N GLN A 219 14.20 -8.22 12.82
CA GLN A 219 15.04 -8.39 11.64
C GLN A 219 14.52 -9.47 10.67
N SER A 220 13.80 -10.49 11.16
CA SER A 220 13.24 -11.52 10.29
C SER A 220 12.13 -10.99 9.36
N PHE A 221 11.55 -9.83 9.69
CA PHE A 221 10.54 -9.18 8.85
C PHE A 221 11.10 -8.14 7.89
N LYS A 222 12.37 -7.73 8.02
CA LYS A 222 13.00 -6.77 7.11
C LYS A 222 13.43 -7.43 5.80
N THR A 223 12.46 -7.94 5.04
CA THR A 223 12.68 -8.67 3.78
C THR A 223 11.85 -8.10 2.63
N ALA A 224 12.31 -8.31 1.39
CA ALA A 224 11.59 -7.90 0.18
C ALA A 224 10.21 -8.57 0.06
N ASN A 225 10.07 -9.82 0.52
CA ASN A 225 8.80 -10.55 0.51
C ASN A 225 7.75 -9.87 1.40
N VAL A 226 8.13 -9.48 2.63
CA VAL A 226 7.24 -8.76 3.55
C VAL A 226 6.84 -7.40 2.96
N ALA A 227 7.80 -6.68 2.37
CA ALA A 227 7.51 -5.41 1.68
C ALA A 227 6.54 -5.59 0.51
N SER A 228 6.68 -6.65 -0.28
CA SER A 228 5.79 -7.01 -1.38
C SER A 228 4.37 -7.34 -0.89
N HIS A 229 4.24 -8.15 0.17
CA HIS A 229 2.93 -8.42 0.77
C HIS A 229 2.24 -7.14 1.25
N TYR A 230 2.99 -6.25 1.92
CA TYR A 230 2.46 -4.96 2.36
C TYR A 230 2.03 -4.07 1.18
N ALA A 231 2.84 -3.98 0.13
CA ALA A 231 2.50 -3.21 -1.07
C ALA A 231 1.20 -3.73 -1.72
N ASN A 232 1.07 -5.05 -1.84
CA ASN A 232 -0.15 -5.68 -2.36
C ASN A 232 -1.37 -5.39 -1.48
N ALA A 233 -1.26 -5.52 -0.16
CA ALA A 233 -2.34 -5.18 0.77
C ALA A 233 -2.76 -3.70 0.66
N ARG A 234 -1.78 -2.79 0.57
CA ARG A 234 -2.03 -1.37 0.35
C ARG A 234 -2.76 -1.12 -0.97
N THR A 235 -2.33 -1.75 -2.07
CA THR A 235 -3.01 -1.65 -3.37
C THR A 235 -4.45 -2.17 -3.28
N GLN A 236 -4.69 -3.29 -2.59
CA GLN A 236 -6.04 -3.84 -2.39
C GLN A 236 -6.94 -2.88 -1.60
N TYR A 237 -6.41 -2.21 -0.58
CA TYR A 237 -7.14 -1.18 0.14
C TYR A 237 -7.45 0.03 -0.77
N GLN A 238 -6.42 0.64 -1.35
CA GLN A 238 -6.53 1.89 -2.11
C GLN A 238 -7.40 1.77 -3.37
N HIS A 239 -7.28 0.66 -4.10
CA HIS A 239 -8.03 0.43 -5.33
C HIS A 239 -9.25 -0.49 -5.13
N GLY A 240 -9.49 -0.94 -3.91
CA GLY A 240 -10.65 -1.74 -3.54
C GLY A 240 -11.55 -0.98 -2.57
N ILE A 241 -11.47 -1.34 -1.30
CA ILE A 241 -12.43 -0.90 -0.28
C ILE A 241 -12.43 0.62 -0.02
N GLN A 242 -11.31 1.32 -0.24
CA GLN A 242 -11.18 2.73 0.12
C GLN A 242 -12.20 3.62 -0.61
N GLY A 243 -12.40 3.42 -1.91
CA GLY A 243 -13.38 4.19 -2.69
C GLY A 243 -14.80 4.00 -2.14
N THR A 244 -15.21 2.75 -1.98
CA THR A 244 -16.52 2.41 -1.40
C THR A 244 -16.69 2.98 0.02
N PHE A 245 -15.65 2.91 0.85
CA PHE A 245 -15.69 3.44 2.20
C PHE A 245 -15.89 4.96 2.20
N ALA A 246 -15.12 5.69 1.38
CA ALA A 246 -15.25 7.14 1.25
C ALA A 246 -16.65 7.54 0.74
N ASP A 247 -17.20 6.78 -0.21
CA ASP A 247 -18.55 7.02 -0.72
C ASP A 247 -19.62 6.77 0.34
N VAL A 248 -19.54 5.69 1.11
CA VAL A 248 -20.46 5.40 2.22
C VAL A 248 -20.39 6.49 3.30
N ARG A 249 -19.19 6.95 3.68
CA ARG A 249 -19.02 8.06 4.65
C ARG A 249 -19.66 9.34 4.10
N LYS A 250 -19.41 9.68 2.83
CA LYS A 250 -20.00 10.84 2.18
C LYS A 250 -21.54 10.76 2.11
N GLN A 251 -22.08 9.61 1.71
CA GLN A 251 -23.53 9.38 1.64
C GLN A 251 -24.20 9.51 3.02
N SER A 252 -23.53 9.07 4.08
CA SER A 252 -24.04 9.21 5.45
C SER A 252 -24.06 10.67 5.96
N LYS A 253 -23.37 11.59 5.27
CA LYS A 253 -23.09 12.97 5.74
C LYS A 253 -22.33 13.02 7.08
N ARG A 254 -21.69 11.91 7.47
CA ARG A 254 -20.84 11.79 8.65
C ARG A 254 -19.41 11.55 8.17
N ASP A 255 -18.74 12.56 7.63
CA ASP A 255 -17.37 12.44 7.08
C ASP A 255 -16.36 13.44 7.66
N GLN A 256 -16.70 14.05 8.81
CA GLN A 256 -15.95 15.14 9.46
C GLN A 256 -15.28 14.70 10.79
N GLY A 257 -15.56 13.48 11.26
CA GLY A 257 -14.87 12.77 12.34
C GLY A 257 -15.36 13.01 13.75
N LEU A 258 -15.30 14.26 14.23
CA LEU A 258 -15.60 14.56 15.64
C LEU A 258 -17.08 14.31 15.95
N GLY A 259 -17.34 13.49 16.98
CA GLY A 259 -18.69 13.18 17.44
C GLY A 259 -19.55 12.39 16.43
N GLN A 260 -18.91 11.75 15.45
CA GLN A 260 -19.60 10.97 14.43
C GLN A 260 -19.66 9.49 14.78
N PRO A 261 -20.72 8.78 14.38
CA PRO A 261 -20.79 7.34 14.57
C PRO A 261 -19.68 6.62 13.80
N ASP A 262 -19.31 5.46 14.34
CA ASP A 262 -18.54 4.46 13.62
C ASP A 262 -19.20 4.09 12.29
N THR A 263 -18.39 3.66 11.32
CA THR A 263 -18.93 3.22 10.04
C THR A 263 -19.87 2.02 10.18
N SER A 264 -19.61 1.11 11.13
CA SER A 264 -20.50 -0.03 11.42
C SER A 264 -21.87 0.38 11.93
N ASP A 265 -22.02 1.64 12.36
CA ASP A 265 -23.19 2.17 13.04
C ASP A 265 -23.93 3.22 12.16
N LEU A 266 -23.58 3.34 10.87
CA LEU A 266 -24.24 4.24 9.90
C LEU A 266 -25.63 3.76 9.42
N GLY A 267 -26.05 2.59 9.86
CA GLY A 267 -27.37 2.01 9.56
C GLY A 267 -27.34 0.99 8.41
N SER A 268 -28.33 0.10 8.44
CA SER A 268 -28.42 -1.10 7.59
C SER A 268 -28.60 -0.85 6.09
N HIS A 269 -28.86 0.39 5.68
CA HIS A 269 -28.96 0.80 4.28
C HIS A 269 -27.60 1.19 3.67
N LEU A 270 -26.60 1.44 4.52
CA LEU A 270 -25.23 1.80 4.12
C LEU A 270 -24.23 0.70 4.48
N VAL A 271 -24.42 0.04 5.63
CA VAL A 271 -23.49 -0.96 6.14
C VAL A 271 -24.26 -2.13 6.74
N GLN A 272 -23.86 -3.34 6.37
CA GLN A 272 -24.36 -4.60 6.91
C GLN A 272 -23.21 -5.36 7.54
N ARG A 273 -23.47 -6.03 8.66
CA ARG A 273 -22.55 -7.03 9.22
C ARG A 273 -22.79 -8.35 8.52
N ILE A 274 -21.72 -9.01 8.09
CA ILE A 274 -21.80 -10.27 7.35
C ILE A 274 -20.82 -11.31 7.91
N SER A 275 -20.83 -12.51 7.35
CA SER A 275 -19.81 -13.52 7.61
C SER A 275 -19.33 -14.19 6.32
N ALA A 276 -18.15 -14.81 6.34
CA ALA A 276 -17.66 -15.58 5.20
C ALA A 276 -18.66 -16.66 4.76
N GLY A 277 -19.36 -17.29 5.72
CA GLY A 277 -20.40 -18.27 5.44
C GLY A 277 -21.63 -17.72 4.68
N ALA A 278 -21.84 -16.40 4.70
CA ALA A 278 -22.89 -15.72 3.94
C ALA A 278 -22.49 -15.43 2.49
N ILE A 279 -21.21 -15.62 2.13
CA ILE A 279 -20.65 -15.46 0.80
C ILE A 279 -20.32 -16.87 0.26
N LYS A 280 -21.30 -17.66 -0.21
CA LYS A 280 -21.03 -19.02 -0.73
C LYS A 280 -21.24 -19.12 -2.25
N LYS A 281 -20.23 -19.63 -2.95
CA LYS A 281 -20.29 -20.17 -4.34
C LYS A 281 -20.93 -19.25 -5.40
N GLY A 282 -20.64 -17.94 -5.38
CA GLY A 282 -21.11 -17.02 -6.42
C GLY A 282 -22.62 -16.72 -6.40
N THR A 283 -23.39 -17.28 -5.46
CA THR A 283 -24.75 -16.86 -5.14
C THR A 283 -24.76 -16.22 -3.75
N LEU A 284 -25.16 -14.96 -3.74
CA LEU A 284 -25.18 -14.12 -2.55
C LEU A 284 -26.45 -14.42 -1.78
N ASP A 285 -26.35 -15.24 -0.74
CA ASP A 285 -27.42 -15.38 0.25
C ASP A 285 -27.39 -14.21 1.27
N VAL A 286 -26.75 -13.11 0.89
CA VAL A 286 -26.87 -11.83 1.60
C VAL A 286 -27.94 -11.04 0.87
N LYS A 287 -28.86 -10.42 1.62
CA LYS A 287 -29.78 -9.41 1.09
C LYS A 287 -28.95 -8.33 0.39
N SER A 288 -28.75 -8.46 -0.92
CA SER A 288 -28.20 -7.39 -1.75
C SER A 288 -29.00 -6.14 -1.39
N TYR A 289 -28.31 -5.01 -1.13
CA TYR A 289 -29.01 -3.75 -0.95
C TYR A 289 -29.98 -3.62 -2.12
N ALA A 290 -31.28 -3.49 -1.83
CA ALA A 290 -32.27 -3.32 -2.89
C ALA A 290 -31.78 -2.16 -3.75
N ALA A 291 -31.64 -2.40 -5.06
CA ALA A 291 -31.25 -1.34 -5.98
C ALA A 291 -32.17 -0.13 -5.71
N PRO A 292 -31.64 1.09 -5.59
CA PRO A 292 -32.50 2.25 -5.50
C PRO A 292 -33.42 2.18 -6.71
N GLN A 293 -34.73 2.03 -6.46
CA GLN A 293 -35.72 2.12 -7.52
C GLN A 293 -35.49 3.46 -8.19
N ALA A 294 -34.96 3.43 -9.41
CA ALA A 294 -34.93 4.59 -10.27
C ALA A 294 -36.37 5.08 -10.31
N ALA A 295 -36.59 6.26 -9.72
CA ALA A 295 -37.88 6.92 -9.77
C ALA A 295 -38.30 6.95 -11.24
N GLN A 296 -39.44 6.32 -11.50
CA GLN A 296 -40.07 6.27 -12.80
C GLN A 296 -40.14 7.68 -13.39
N GLN A 297 -39.38 7.92 -14.45
CA GLN A 297 -39.81 8.87 -15.47
C GLN A 297 -40.28 8.04 -16.65
N ALA A 298 -41.61 7.95 -16.73
CA ALA A 298 -42.30 7.51 -17.91
C ALA A 298 -42.00 8.48 -19.07
N ASN A 299 -41.82 7.87 -20.25
CA ASN A 299 -42.47 8.21 -21.51
C ASN A 299 -41.60 8.76 -22.67
N HIS A 300 -41.77 8.09 -23.83
CA HIS A 300 -41.43 8.44 -25.22
C HIS A 300 -39.92 8.41 -25.60
N ASN A 301 -39.46 7.85 -26.72
CA ASN A 301 -40.13 7.33 -27.92
C ASN A 301 -39.20 6.36 -28.70
N GLN A 302 -39.81 5.57 -29.57
CA GLN A 302 -39.23 4.65 -30.56
C GLN A 302 -38.28 5.32 -31.58
N MET A 303 -37.24 4.61 -32.05
CA MET A 303 -37.11 4.06 -33.43
C MET A 303 -35.65 3.83 -33.91
N HIS A 304 -35.45 2.61 -34.46
CA HIS A 304 -34.63 2.19 -35.63
C HIS A 304 -33.12 2.52 -35.75
N SER A 305 -32.26 1.47 -35.75
CA SER A 305 -31.59 0.84 -36.93
C SER A 305 -30.22 1.51 -37.25
N MET A 306 -29.13 0.93 -37.76
CA MET A 306 -28.74 -0.35 -38.37
C MET A 306 -27.24 -0.59 -38.08
N GLN A 307 -26.76 -1.85 -38.16
CA GLN A 307 -25.34 -2.17 -38.43
C GLN A 307 -25.05 -2.00 -39.94
N PRO A 308 -23.79 -2.06 -40.45
CA PRO A 308 -23.11 -3.37 -40.70
C PRO A 308 -21.55 -3.41 -40.71
N ARG A 309 -21.01 -4.63 -40.46
CA ARG A 309 -19.88 -5.42 -41.09
C ARG A 309 -18.57 -4.74 -41.59
N SER A 310 -17.38 -5.35 -41.74
CA SER A 310 -16.63 -6.53 -41.20
C SER A 310 -15.35 -6.79 -42.08
N VAL A 311 -14.15 -7.03 -41.47
CA VAL A 311 -12.92 -7.85 -41.87
C VAL A 311 -12.15 -7.66 -43.23
N PRO A 312 -10.95 -8.29 -43.51
CA PRO A 312 -9.70 -8.69 -42.77
C PRO A 312 -8.34 -8.59 -43.61
N HIS A 313 -7.27 -9.31 -43.18
CA HIS A 313 -5.99 -9.79 -43.85
C HIS A 313 -4.69 -8.98 -43.61
N MET A 314 -3.44 -9.52 -43.58
CA MET A 314 -2.79 -10.84 -43.35
C MET A 314 -1.26 -10.59 -43.14
N ALA A 315 -0.49 -11.62 -42.74
CA ALA A 315 0.91 -11.59 -42.29
C ALA A 315 2.01 -11.59 -43.39
N SER A 316 3.27 -11.19 -43.08
CA SER A 316 4.46 -12.08 -42.95
C SER A 316 5.81 -11.31 -42.78
N SER A 317 6.85 -12.09 -42.47
CA SER A 317 8.23 -11.92 -41.98
C SER A 317 9.28 -11.08 -42.73
N SER A 318 10.32 -10.59 -42.02
CA SER A 318 11.75 -11.02 -42.15
C SER A 318 12.73 -10.17 -41.30
N GLN A 319 13.77 -10.85 -40.78
CA GLN A 319 14.84 -10.34 -39.91
C GLN A 319 16.11 -9.93 -40.69
N SER A 320 16.95 -9.12 -40.03
CA SER A 320 18.41 -8.95 -40.19
C SER A 320 18.96 -7.71 -40.94
N SER A 321 18.77 -6.52 -40.36
CA SER A 321 19.59 -5.33 -40.65
C SER A 321 19.92 -4.46 -39.42
N ALA A 322 19.40 -4.83 -38.24
CA ALA A 322 19.30 -3.92 -37.10
C ALA A 322 20.63 -3.58 -36.38
N SER A 323 21.67 -4.40 -36.48
CA SER A 323 22.86 -4.27 -35.62
C SER A 323 23.88 -3.21 -36.06
N ARG A 324 23.87 -2.74 -37.32
CA ARG A 324 24.79 -1.70 -37.80
C ARG A 324 24.22 -0.27 -37.76
N GLU A 325 22.91 -0.10 -37.87
CA GLU A 325 22.25 1.22 -37.73
C GLU A 325 22.21 1.72 -36.28
N VAL A 326 22.36 0.81 -35.29
CA VAL A 326 22.30 1.16 -33.86
C VAL A 326 23.54 1.92 -33.40
N SER A 327 24.73 1.64 -33.96
CA SER A 327 25.98 2.30 -33.53
C SER A 327 26.11 3.74 -34.06
N SER A 328 25.59 4.05 -35.24
CA SER A 328 25.66 5.41 -35.81
C SER A 328 24.66 6.37 -35.16
N ALA A 329 23.47 5.89 -34.79
CA ALA A 329 22.51 6.68 -34.02
C ALA A 329 23.07 7.09 -32.65
N ILE A 330 23.81 6.21 -31.97
CA ILE A 330 24.40 6.48 -30.65
C ILE A 330 25.49 7.57 -30.72
N GLN A 331 26.31 7.58 -31.78
CA GLN A 331 27.39 8.57 -31.92
C GLN A 331 26.89 9.99 -32.27
N GLN A 332 25.71 10.12 -32.89
CA GLN A 332 25.09 11.43 -33.13
C GLN A 332 24.32 11.99 -31.91
N MET A 333 24.09 11.21 -30.87
CA MET A 333 23.23 11.58 -29.72
C MET A 333 24.00 12.03 -28.46
N ILE A 334 25.33 12.00 -28.47
CA ILE A 334 26.16 12.44 -27.33
C ILE A 334 26.47 13.93 -27.49
N GLY A 335 25.50 14.77 -27.11
CA GLY A 335 25.62 16.23 -27.14
C GLY A 335 24.74 16.91 -26.08
N GLN A 336 25.39 17.31 -24.98
CA GLN A 336 25.00 18.34 -23.99
C GLN A 336 23.58 18.34 -23.40
N SER A 337 23.43 17.64 -22.27
CA SER A 337 22.97 18.14 -20.95
C SER A 337 22.66 16.95 -20.04
N LYS A 338 23.19 16.95 -18.81
CA LYS A 338 22.90 15.92 -17.80
C LYS A 338 21.50 16.18 -17.24
N SER A 339 20.61 15.20 -17.32
CA SER A 339 19.25 15.31 -16.77
C SER A 339 19.27 14.92 -15.30
N GLU A 340 18.74 15.78 -14.42
CA GLU A 340 18.74 15.53 -12.98
C GLU A 340 17.62 14.58 -12.52
N ILE A 341 16.63 14.25 -13.36
CA ILE A 341 15.40 13.63 -12.87
C ILE A 341 14.77 12.64 -13.88
N PRO A 342 14.71 11.34 -13.55
CA PRO A 342 13.67 10.46 -14.03
C PRO A 342 12.58 10.30 -12.97
N LEU A 343 11.37 10.78 -13.26
CA LEU A 343 10.17 10.33 -12.56
C LEU A 343 9.60 9.13 -13.31
N VAL A 344 9.66 7.96 -12.71
CA VAL A 344 8.93 6.79 -13.19
C VAL A 344 7.65 6.67 -12.40
N SER A 345 6.51 6.71 -13.07
CA SER A 345 5.20 6.45 -12.46
C SER A 345 4.53 5.28 -13.14
N LYS A 346 3.87 4.44 -12.34
CA LYS A 346 2.97 3.42 -12.88
C LYS A 346 1.78 4.14 -13.51
N GLY A 347 1.49 3.83 -14.77
CA GLY A 347 0.32 4.33 -15.48
C GLY A 347 -0.97 3.80 -14.85
N ALA A 348 -2.09 4.42 -15.20
CA ALA A 348 -3.41 4.06 -14.67
C ALA A 348 -3.89 2.65 -15.12
N LEU A 349 -3.24 2.06 -16.10
CA LEU A 349 -3.53 0.73 -16.64
C LEU A 349 -2.47 -0.28 -16.17
N GLN A 350 -2.90 -1.50 -15.86
CA GLN A 350 -2.02 -2.56 -15.36
C GLN A 350 -0.82 -2.78 -16.30
N GLY A 351 0.38 -2.88 -15.71
CA GLY A 351 1.66 -3.04 -16.42
C GLY A 351 2.05 -1.88 -17.34
N THR A 352 1.37 -0.74 -17.26
CA THR A 352 1.81 0.48 -17.95
C THR A 352 2.76 1.27 -17.07
N PHE A 353 3.83 1.80 -17.65
CA PHE A 353 4.79 2.69 -17.01
C PHE A 353 4.88 4.00 -17.78
N LYS A 354 5.26 5.08 -17.09
CA LYS A 354 5.53 6.40 -17.65
C LYS A 354 6.88 6.89 -17.15
N MET A 355 7.74 7.32 -18.06
CA MET A 355 9.03 7.94 -17.76
C MET A 355 9.07 9.35 -18.34
N ALA A 356 9.38 10.34 -17.51
CA ALA A 356 9.49 11.73 -17.92
C ALA A 356 10.94 12.13 -18.23
N PHE A 357 11.11 13.03 -19.20
CA PHE A 357 12.38 13.59 -19.66
C PHE A 357 12.31 15.12 -19.70
N ASP A 358 13.46 15.77 -19.55
CA ASP A 358 13.58 17.23 -19.60
C ASP A 358 13.41 17.80 -21.02
N ASN A 359 13.66 17.00 -22.07
CA ASN A 359 13.58 17.44 -23.45
C ASN A 359 12.98 16.36 -24.37
N ALA A 360 12.39 16.80 -25.48
CA ALA A 360 11.74 15.94 -26.47
C ALA A 360 12.71 14.96 -27.15
N GLN A 361 13.98 15.35 -27.31
CA GLN A 361 14.98 14.54 -28.01
C GLN A 361 15.29 13.26 -27.23
N ASP A 362 15.50 13.39 -25.92
CA ASP A 362 15.80 12.26 -25.03
C ASP A 362 14.60 11.32 -24.87
N ALA A 363 13.39 11.87 -24.75
CA ALA A 363 12.17 11.07 -24.72
C ALA A 363 11.97 10.28 -26.02
N LYS A 364 12.18 10.93 -27.18
CA LYS A 364 12.06 10.26 -28.50
C LYS A 364 13.15 9.20 -28.69
N ALA A 365 14.38 9.47 -28.26
CA ALA A 365 15.48 8.51 -28.30
C ALA A 365 15.18 7.28 -27.42
N PHE A 366 14.76 7.49 -26.17
CA PHE A 366 14.41 6.41 -25.27
C PHE A 366 13.24 5.57 -25.80
N LYS A 367 12.18 6.22 -26.31
CA LYS A 367 11.06 5.55 -26.98
C LYS A 367 11.53 4.64 -28.11
N GLN A 368 12.39 5.12 -29.01
CA GLN A 368 12.89 4.32 -30.13
C GLN A 368 13.69 3.10 -29.67
N LEU A 369 14.46 3.22 -28.59
CA LEU A 369 15.21 2.09 -28.01
C LEU A 369 14.25 1.01 -27.46
N LEU A 370 13.19 1.42 -26.78
CA LEU A 370 12.17 0.49 -26.31
C LEU A 370 11.42 -0.17 -27.49
N GLU A 371 11.08 0.60 -28.54
CA GLU A 371 10.37 0.08 -29.72
C GLU A 371 11.20 -0.96 -30.48
N LYS A 372 12.49 -0.68 -30.70
CA LYS A 372 13.42 -1.61 -31.36
C LYS A 372 13.61 -2.91 -30.59
N SER A 373 13.44 -2.88 -29.26
CA SER A 373 13.49 -4.09 -28.45
C SER A 373 12.25 -4.99 -28.60
N GLY A 374 11.14 -4.47 -29.14
CA GLY A 374 9.87 -5.18 -29.24
C GLY A 374 8.99 -5.09 -27.99
N LEU A 375 9.18 -4.06 -27.15
CA LEU A 375 8.23 -3.72 -26.07
C LEU A 375 6.92 -3.16 -26.69
N LYS A 376 5.79 -3.46 -26.05
CA LYS A 376 4.45 -3.08 -26.53
C LYS A 376 3.95 -1.82 -25.82
N GLY A 377 2.89 -1.23 -26.38
CA GLY A 377 2.18 -0.11 -25.75
C GLY A 377 2.99 1.18 -25.62
N ILE A 378 4.00 1.37 -26.47
CA ILE A 378 4.91 2.51 -26.38
C ILE A 378 4.26 3.75 -27.00
N SER A 379 4.25 4.85 -26.27
CA SER A 379 3.70 6.14 -26.71
C SER A 379 4.54 7.29 -26.16
N TYR A 380 4.66 8.36 -26.92
CA TYR A 380 5.31 9.60 -26.50
C TYR A 380 4.26 10.69 -26.38
N TYR A 381 4.31 11.47 -25.31
CA TYR A 381 3.49 12.65 -25.06
C TYR A 381 4.42 13.85 -24.87
N GLY A 382 4.18 14.95 -25.58
CA GLY A 382 5.01 16.16 -25.54
C GLY A 382 4.28 17.42 -25.98
N ASP A 383 4.76 18.58 -25.53
CA ASP A 383 4.32 19.93 -25.94
C ASP A 383 2.80 20.17 -25.90
N GLY A 384 2.28 20.40 -24.70
CA GLY A 384 0.89 20.86 -24.48
C GLY A 384 -0.16 19.76 -24.30
N GLU A 385 0.24 18.49 -24.28
CA GLU A 385 -0.67 17.37 -23.98
C GLU A 385 -0.92 17.17 -22.47
N LYS A 386 -2.16 16.77 -22.13
CA LYS A 386 -2.84 16.82 -20.81
C LYS A 386 -2.24 16.02 -19.63
N TYR A 387 -0.97 15.62 -19.65
CA TYR A 387 -0.39 14.79 -18.59
C TYR A 387 0.99 15.24 -18.09
N PRO A 388 1.25 16.52 -17.82
CA PRO A 388 2.52 16.92 -17.26
C PRO A 388 2.79 16.24 -15.91
N MET A 389 4.02 15.79 -15.70
CA MET A 389 4.45 15.20 -14.43
C MET A 389 5.22 16.25 -13.63
N LYS A 390 4.80 16.52 -12.39
CA LYS A 390 5.44 17.53 -11.54
C LYS A 390 6.43 16.89 -10.57
N GLN A 391 7.68 17.32 -10.59
CA GLN A 391 8.71 16.91 -9.63
C GLN A 391 9.60 18.08 -9.21
N GLY A 392 9.76 18.28 -7.90
CA GLY A 392 10.66 19.31 -7.37
C GLY A 392 10.31 20.74 -7.81
N GLY A 393 9.03 21.03 -8.09
CA GLY A 393 8.58 22.32 -8.62
C GLY A 393 8.77 22.51 -10.12
N LYS A 394 9.38 21.55 -10.84
CA LYS A 394 9.49 21.54 -12.30
C LYS A 394 8.36 20.70 -12.92
N GLU A 395 7.85 21.18 -14.04
CA GLU A 395 6.87 20.47 -14.86
C GLU A 395 7.60 19.75 -16.00
N LEU A 396 7.56 18.42 -16.00
CA LEU A 396 8.20 17.59 -17.02
C LEU A 396 7.17 17.28 -18.10
N GLY A 397 7.39 17.85 -19.28
CA GLY A 397 6.44 17.84 -20.40
C GLY A 397 6.64 16.70 -21.41
N HIS A 398 7.75 15.96 -21.36
CA HIS A 398 8.09 14.93 -22.34
C HIS A 398 8.05 13.54 -21.70
N ILE A 399 7.02 12.75 -22.00
CA ILE A 399 6.75 11.48 -21.29
C ILE A 399 6.69 10.32 -22.27
N VAL A 400 7.45 9.28 -21.97
CA VAL A 400 7.37 7.98 -22.65
C VAL A 400 6.54 7.03 -21.80
N ARG A 401 5.39 6.61 -22.32
CA ARG A 401 4.57 5.52 -21.78
C ARG A 401 4.97 4.22 -22.48
N PHE A 402 5.00 3.11 -21.75
CA PHE A 402 5.18 1.78 -22.34
C PHE A 402 4.52 0.72 -21.46
N GLU A 403 4.31 -0.48 -22.00
CA GLU A 403 3.74 -1.62 -21.27
C GLU A 403 4.79 -2.69 -20.99
N ASN A 404 4.91 -3.09 -19.73
CA ASN A 404 5.68 -4.23 -19.26
C ASN A 404 4.87 -5.01 -18.21
N ASN A 405 4.15 -6.05 -18.63
CA ASN A 405 3.36 -6.91 -17.73
C ASN A 405 4.20 -7.97 -16.99
N GLY A 406 5.52 -7.85 -17.01
CA GLY A 406 6.45 -8.88 -16.52
C GLY A 406 6.94 -9.86 -17.61
N ASP A 407 6.49 -9.69 -18.85
CA ASP A 407 6.90 -10.52 -20.00
C ASP A 407 8.37 -10.31 -20.38
N LYS A 408 8.95 -9.16 -20.00
CA LYS A 408 10.37 -8.87 -20.12
C LYS A 408 10.93 -8.48 -18.78
N THR A 409 11.75 -9.36 -18.23
CA THR A 409 12.39 -9.16 -16.93
C THR A 409 13.59 -8.23 -17.05
N GLN A 410 14.28 -8.16 -18.19
CA GLN A 410 15.45 -7.30 -18.37
C GLN A 410 15.14 -6.09 -19.25
N ILE A 411 15.65 -4.92 -18.84
CA ILE A 411 15.63 -3.72 -19.68
C ILE A 411 16.51 -3.96 -20.92
N PRO A 412 16.13 -3.46 -22.11
CA PRO A 412 16.98 -3.56 -23.30
C PRO A 412 18.38 -2.97 -23.03
N PRO A 413 19.48 -3.67 -23.36
CA PRO A 413 20.84 -3.22 -23.03
C PRO A 413 21.16 -1.81 -23.55
N GLU A 414 20.63 -1.45 -24.71
CA GLU A 414 20.82 -0.13 -25.31
C GLU A 414 20.04 0.96 -24.58
N ALA A 415 18.86 0.63 -24.04
CA ALA A 415 18.08 1.53 -23.19
C ALA A 415 18.77 1.71 -21.83
N LEU A 416 19.36 0.64 -21.27
CA LEU A 416 20.17 0.73 -20.05
C LEU A 416 21.39 1.62 -20.25
N LYS A 417 22.15 1.42 -21.34
CA LYS A 417 23.31 2.25 -21.69
C LYS A 417 22.92 3.72 -21.87
N PHE A 418 21.76 3.99 -22.48
CA PHE A 418 21.22 5.33 -22.58
C PHE A 418 20.98 5.95 -21.19
N LEU A 419 20.39 5.22 -20.24
CA LEU A 419 20.19 5.71 -18.87
C LEU A 419 21.52 6.01 -18.16
N HIS A 420 22.53 5.14 -18.26
CA HIS A 420 23.86 5.41 -17.71
C HIS A 420 24.52 6.65 -18.33
N SER A 421 24.25 6.95 -19.61
CA SER A 421 24.77 8.18 -20.24
C SER A 421 24.07 9.46 -19.75
N LYS A 422 22.91 9.32 -19.11
CA LYS A 422 22.10 10.43 -18.59
C LYS A 422 22.22 10.60 -17.09
N PHE A 423 22.60 9.55 -16.36
CA PHE A 423 22.72 9.52 -14.91
C PHE A 423 24.08 8.97 -14.48
N ASP A 424 24.88 9.79 -13.78
CA ASP A 424 26.19 9.40 -13.23
C ASP A 424 26.09 8.57 -11.93
N ASP A 425 24.92 8.01 -11.61
CA ASP A 425 24.67 7.25 -10.39
C ASP A 425 24.06 5.88 -10.73
N GLU A 426 24.90 4.84 -10.60
CA GLU A 426 24.54 3.44 -10.84
C GLU A 426 23.35 2.97 -10.00
N ASN A 427 23.25 3.42 -8.75
CA ASN A 427 22.13 3.04 -7.88
C ASN A 427 20.84 3.73 -8.34
N LYS A 428 20.93 4.98 -8.79
CA LYS A 428 19.80 5.71 -9.35
C LYS A 428 19.32 5.09 -10.67
N VAL A 429 20.24 4.67 -11.55
CA VAL A 429 19.88 3.93 -12.77
C VAL A 429 19.17 2.62 -12.39
N ALA A 430 19.71 1.87 -11.43
CA ALA A 430 19.13 0.62 -10.99
C ALA A 430 17.72 0.79 -10.38
N ASP A 431 17.52 1.83 -9.56
CA ASP A 431 16.21 2.17 -8.99
C ASP A 431 15.19 2.54 -10.07
N VAL A 432 15.61 3.26 -11.10
CA VAL A 432 14.75 3.67 -12.23
C VAL A 432 14.33 2.47 -13.06
N VAL A 433 15.26 1.54 -13.32
CA VAL A 433 14.99 0.30 -14.05
C VAL A 433 14.00 -0.58 -13.29
N GLU A 434 14.17 -0.69 -11.97
CA GLU A 434 13.24 -1.42 -11.09
C GLU A 434 11.85 -0.77 -11.06
N GLN A 435 11.77 0.56 -10.99
CA GLN A 435 10.50 1.28 -11.03
C GLN A 435 9.77 1.14 -12.37
N MET A 436 10.49 0.87 -13.46
CA MET A 436 9.95 0.56 -14.78
C MET A 436 9.44 -0.88 -14.92
N GLY A 437 9.50 -1.67 -13.84
CA GLY A 437 9.02 -3.05 -13.83
C GLY A 437 10.01 -4.05 -14.42
N PHE A 438 11.28 -3.68 -14.60
CA PHE A 438 12.35 -4.60 -14.94
C PHE A 438 13.10 -5.05 -13.67
N GLU A 439 13.84 -6.15 -13.77
CA GLU A 439 14.80 -6.58 -12.76
C GLU A 439 15.91 -5.54 -12.61
N ARG A 440 16.35 -5.37 -11.36
CA ARG A 440 17.42 -4.45 -11.01
C ARG A 440 18.70 -4.87 -11.74
N PRO A 441 19.33 -4.00 -12.56
CA PRO A 441 20.57 -4.32 -13.25
C PRO A 441 21.71 -4.43 -12.22
N GLU A 442 22.59 -5.41 -12.41
CA GLU A 442 23.81 -5.54 -11.62
C GLU A 442 24.73 -4.34 -11.88
N PRO A 443 25.40 -3.78 -10.86
CA PRO A 443 26.31 -2.66 -11.04
C PRO A 443 27.45 -3.06 -12.00
N ALA A 444 27.76 -2.18 -12.96
CA ALA A 444 28.66 -2.48 -14.08
C ALA A 444 30.09 -2.91 -13.68
N ASN A 445 30.50 -2.74 -12.42
CA ASN A 445 31.85 -3.04 -11.93
C ASN A 445 31.98 -4.41 -11.23
N ARG A 446 31.52 -5.50 -11.89
CA ARG A 446 31.83 -6.87 -11.42
C ARG A 446 32.69 -7.71 -12.36
N TYR A 447 33.14 -7.17 -13.49
CA TYR A 447 34.15 -7.83 -14.33
C TYR A 447 35.07 -6.81 -15.02
N THR A 448 36.07 -6.35 -14.28
CA THR A 448 37.38 -5.95 -14.84
C THR A 448 38.44 -6.46 -13.87
N ILE A 449 39.28 -7.36 -14.39
CA ILE A 449 40.46 -7.96 -13.76
C ILE A 449 41.56 -6.89 -13.67
#